data_AF-A0A554K4I9-F1
#
_entry.id   AF-A0A554K4I9-F1
#
_cell.length_a   1.000
_cell.length_b   1.000
_cell.length_c   1.000
_cell.angle_alpha   90.00
_cell.angle_beta   90.00
_cell.angle_gamma   90.00
#
_symmetry.space_group_name_H-M   'P 1'
#
loop_
_entity.id
_entity.type
_entity.pdbx_description
1 polymer ?
#
loop_
_entity_poly.entity_id
_entity_poly.type
_entity_poly.pdbx_seq_one_letter_code
_entity_poly.pdbx_strand_id
1 'polypeptide(L)' 'MVQKKYRAIFLPDYEDKKHYTKDGFSSIAKAEKYIIENFCDACKQYYNNPKEAGCFHEWDIEEYEEKQ' A
#
# COMPACT_ATOMS: atom_id res chain seq x y z
N MET A 1 -11.09 15.69 -17.02
CA MET A 1 -11.83 15.40 -15.77
C MET A 1 -10.80 14.98 -14.74
N VAL A 2 -10.93 15.36 -13.46
CA VAL A 2 -9.98 14.95 -12.42
C VAL A 2 -10.47 13.63 -11.81
N GLN A 3 -9.67 12.58 -11.89
CA GLN A 3 -9.98 11.29 -11.26
C GLN A 3 -9.11 11.10 -10.03
N LYS A 4 -9.74 10.87 -8.87
CA LYS A 4 -9.04 10.47 -7.65
C LYS A 4 -8.44 9.08 -7.82
N LYS A 5 -7.18 8.95 -7.47
CA LYS A 5 -6.41 7.71 -7.46
C LYS A 5 -5.71 7.56 -6.12
N TYR A 6 -5.31 6.34 -5.82
CA TYR A 6 -4.52 6.02 -4.64
C TYR A 6 -3.24 5.33 -5.05
N ARG A 7 -2.19 5.52 -4.27
CA ARG A 7 -0.92 4.80 -4.38
C ARG A 7 -0.59 4.11 -3.08
N ALA A 8 -0.09 2.89 -3.16
CA ALA A 8 0.47 2.16 -2.03
C ALA A 8 2.00 2.31 -2.10
N ILE A 9 2.61 2.83 -1.04
CA ILE A 9 4.03 3.14 -0.99
C ILE A 9 4.64 2.26 0.10
N PHE A 10 5.58 1.40 -0.27
CA PHE A 10 6.37 0.71 0.74
C PHE A 10 7.40 1.69 1.29
N LEU A 11 7.51 1.76 2.61
CA LEU A 11 8.37 2.66 3.38
C LEU A 11 9.57 1.89 3.95
N PRO A 12 10.52 1.39 3.13
CA PRO A 12 11.76 0.87 3.68
C PRO A 12 12.62 2.03 4.21
N ASP A 13 13.35 1.73 5.28
CA ASP A 13 14.41 2.56 5.82
C ASP A 13 15.43 2.93 4.72
N TYR A 14 15.62 4.24 4.56
CA TYR A 14 16.65 5.05 3.89
C TYR A 14 17.34 4.66 2.57
N GLU A 15 17.45 3.41 2.11
CA GLU A 15 18.40 3.10 1.00
C GLU A 15 17.78 2.62 -0.32
N ASP A 16 16.57 2.03 -0.35
CA ASP A 16 15.99 1.52 -1.60
C ASP A 16 14.47 1.70 -1.73
N LYS A 17 14.06 2.95 -2.02
CA LYS A 17 12.66 3.43 -2.00
C LYS A 17 11.78 3.01 -3.18
N LYS A 18 12.10 1.98 -3.98
CA LYS A 18 11.42 1.76 -5.28
C LYS A 18 10.86 0.38 -5.54
N HIS A 19 11.09 -0.61 -4.69
CA HIS A 19 10.75 -1.99 -5.09
C HIS A 19 9.26 -2.33 -5.05
N TYR A 20 8.44 -1.64 -4.25
CA TYR A 20 7.07 -2.09 -4.02
C TYR A 20 5.99 -1.00 -4.11
N THR A 21 6.35 0.24 -4.46
CA THR A 21 5.37 1.31 -4.70
C THR A 21 4.52 1.00 -5.93
N LYS A 22 3.20 1.15 -5.79
CA LYS A 22 2.24 0.98 -6.88
C LYS A 22 1.19 2.07 -6.88
N ASP A 23 1.02 2.71 -8.03
CA ASP A 23 0.07 3.80 -8.24
C ASP A 23 -1.20 3.31 -8.96
N GLY A 24 -2.18 4.21 -9.11
CA GLY A 24 -3.33 4.02 -10.00
C GLY A 24 -4.51 3.26 -9.41
N PHE A 25 -4.53 3.01 -8.10
CA PHE A 25 -5.66 2.34 -7.45
C PHE A 25 -6.90 3.24 -7.49
N SER A 26 -8.06 2.65 -7.79
CA SER A 26 -9.33 3.37 -7.83
C SER A 26 -9.99 3.54 -6.46
N SER A 27 -9.44 2.95 -5.40
CA SER A 27 -9.94 3.03 -4.03
C SER A 27 -8.88 2.60 -3.02
N ILE A 28 -8.99 3.07 -1.79
CA ILE A 28 -8.15 2.68 -0.64
C ILE A 28 -8.17 1.15 -0.45
N ALA A 29 -9.34 0.51 -0.49
CA ALA A 29 -9.46 -0.94 -0.30
C ALA A 29 -8.64 -1.77 -1.32
N LYS A 30 -8.47 -1.27 -2.55
CA LYS A 30 -7.62 -1.94 -3.56
C LYS A 30 -6.13 -1.76 -3.24
N ALA A 31 -5.74 -0.59 -2.73
CA ALA A 31 -4.38 -0.34 -2.26
C ALA A 31 -4.07 -1.20 -1.02
N GLU A 32 -4.97 -1.26 -0.03
CA GLU A 32 -4.85 -2.13 1.15
C GLU A 32 -4.72 -3.61 0.75
N LYS A 33 -5.53 -4.08 -0.20
CA LYS A 33 -5.42 -5.46 -0.70
C LYS A 33 -4.04 -5.75 -1.30
N TYR A 34 -3.50 -4.84 -2.10
CA TYR A 34 -2.16 -4.98 -2.66
C TYR A 34 -1.09 -5.03 -1.57
N ILE A 35 -1.18 -4.19 -0.54
CA ILE A 35 -0.28 -4.21 0.62
C ILE A 35 -0.29 -5.60 1.28
N ILE A 36 -1.48 -6.13 1.56
CA ILE A 36 -1.66 -7.44 2.21
C ILE A 36 -1.11 -8.59 1.34
N GLU A 37 -1.30 -8.52 0.02
CA GLU A 37 -0.73 -9.50 -0.93
C GLU A 37 0.81 -9.51 -0.91
N ASN A 38 1.44 -8.38 -0.55
CA ASN A 38 2.88 -8.23 -0.43
C ASN A 38 3.40 -8.46 1.00
N PHE A 39 2.56 -8.86 1.95
CA PHE A 39 3.02 -9.22 3.29
C PHE A 39 3.93 -10.46 3.25
N CYS A 40 4.95 -10.46 4.12
CA CYS A 40 5.71 -11.66 4.40
C CYS A 40 4.83 -12.71 5.10
N ASP A 41 5.25 -13.97 5.13
CA ASP A 41 4.45 -15.05 5.71
C ASP A 41 4.16 -14.86 7.21
N ALA A 42 5.09 -14.20 7.93
CA ALA A 42 4.86 -13.82 9.32
C ALA A 42 3.72 -12.80 9.46
N CYS A 43 3.58 -11.84 8.55
CA CYS A 43 2.51 -10.85 8.62
C CYS A 43 1.18 -11.36 8.09
N LYS A 44 1.19 -12.37 7.20
CA LYS A 44 -0.03 -13.06 6.76
C LYS A 44 -0.77 -13.77 7.90
N GLN A 45 -0.12 -14.07 9.03
CA GLN A 45 -0.83 -14.63 10.20
C GLN A 45 -1.92 -13.68 10.74
N TYR A 46 -1.81 -12.38 10.47
CA TYR A 46 -2.76 -11.35 10.87
C TYR A 46 -3.78 -11.00 9.77
N TYR A 47 -4.02 -11.85 8.76
CA TYR A 47 -4.91 -11.53 7.64
C TYR A 47 -6.34 -11.13 8.05
N ASN A 48 -6.82 -11.61 9.20
CA ASN A 48 -8.12 -11.22 9.77
C ASN A 48 -8.13 -9.80 10.36
N ASN A 49 -6.97 -9.29 10.77
CA ASN A 49 -6.79 -7.92 11.23
C ASN A 49 -5.42 -7.37 10.78
N PRO A 50 -5.24 -7.11 9.48
CA PRO A 50 -3.93 -6.81 8.91
C PRO A 50 -3.36 -5.48 9.40
N LYS A 51 -4.20 -4.58 9.93
CA LYS A 51 -3.77 -3.30 10.52
C LYS A 51 -3.01 -3.46 11.85
N GLU A 52 -3.13 -4.62 12.50
CA GLU A 52 -2.31 -4.96 13.68
C GLU A 52 -0.98 -5.60 13.29
N ALA A 53 -0.80 -6.01 12.03
CA ALA A 53 0.48 -6.49 11.56
C ALA A 53 1.47 -5.33 11.53
N GLY A 54 2.64 -5.51 12.16
CA GLY A 54 3.74 -4.55 12.05
C GLY A 54 4.06 -4.19 10.60
N CYS A 55 3.94 -5.16 9.68
CA CYS A 55 4.14 -4.93 8.26
C CYS A 55 3.17 -3.93 7.64
N PHE A 56 1.96 -3.69 8.18
CA PHE A 56 1.07 -2.67 7.62
C PHE A 56 1.63 -1.25 7.85
N HIS A 57 2.35 -1.04 8.95
CA HIS A 57 3.00 0.23 9.26
C HIS A 57 4.21 0.53 8.37
N GLU A 58 4.71 -0.46 7.63
CA GLU A 58 5.75 -0.28 6.62
C GLU A 58 5.19 0.24 5.31
N TRP A 59 3.89 0.55 5.23
CA TRP A 59 3.25 1.06 4.04
C TRP A 59 2.47 2.34 4.30
N ASP A 60 2.48 3.22 3.30
CA ASP A 60 1.59 4.37 3.23
C ASP A 60 0.60 4.24 2.08
N ILE A 61 -0.58 4.84 2.24
CA ILE A 61 -1.57 4.97 1.17
C ILE A 61 -1.85 6.45 0.97
N GLU A 62 -1.43 6.99 -0.16
CA GLU A 62 -1.68 8.39 -0.50
C GLU A 62 -2.76 8.54 -1.57
N GLU A 63 -3.64 9.53 -1.40
CA GLU A 63 -4.59 9.99 -2.42
C GLU A 63 -3.92 11.02 -3.33
N TYR A 64 -4.09 10.88 -4.65
CA TYR A 64 -3.64 11.86 -5.63
C TYR A 64 -4.64 12.06 -6.76
N GLU A 65 -4.56 13.21 -7.42
CA GLU A 65 -5.39 13.58 -8.55
C GLU A 65 -4.66 13.32 -9.87
N GLU A 66 -5.22 12.46 -10.71
CA GLU A 66 -4.69 12.21 -12.06
C GLU A 66 -5.47 13.06 -13.07
N LYS A 67 -4.77 13.98 -13.75
CA LYS A 67 -5.33 14.78 -14.85
C LYS A 67 -5.23 13.96 -16.14
N GLN A 68 -6.39 13.59 -16.68
CA GLN A 68 -6.53 13.02 -18.04
C GLN A 68 -6.34 14.08 -19.12
#